data_AF-A0A956T5W9-F1
#
_entry.id   AF-A0A956T5W9-F1
#
_cell.length_a   1.000
_cell.length_b   1.000
_cell.length_c   1.000
_cell.angle_alpha   90.00
_cell.angle_beta   90.00
_cell.angle_gamma   90.00
#
_symmetry.space_group_name_H-M   'P 1'
#
loop_
_entity.id
_entity.type
_entity.pdbx_description
1 polymer ?
#
loop_
_entity_poly.entity_id
_entity_poly.type
_entity_poly.pdbx_seq_one_letter_code
_entity_poly.pdbx_strand_id
1 'polypeptide(L)'
;MYTSAALCLGLCIAGLCSGAGVEPIKLMPVGHFDHPALNECSGIVPSFLWEGVFWVHNDSGDEARIFPVDRKGHTVQPEWAGDYQGIRLPTALNIDWEDIGRDNMGNLLIADTGNNANLRRDLVVYVVPEPAPREAVLTRPLRTLALRFPDQLSFPPQQKNFDCEAIFWADGAIHLLTKHRSDSDTRLYRLDPLPDLDCTPLSYIGSFPIQGKVTAADISLDGKLLVVLTYDSINTFERSTPGQNWFTGRQRWLPIDAGQCEAICFDRDALRIANEEGDLFLVPLSELREPGASAPE
;
A
#
# COMPACT_ATOMS: atom_id res chain seq x y z
N MET A 1 -38.70 37.94 24.02
CA MET A 1 -39.00 37.17 22.80
C MET A 1 -37.70 36.44 22.46
N TYR A 2 -37.51 35.25 23.04
CA TYR A 2 -36.29 34.45 22.87
C TYR A 2 -36.54 33.44 21.75
N THR A 3 -35.86 33.61 20.62
CA THR A 3 -35.84 32.62 19.54
C THR A 3 -34.73 31.61 19.80
N SER A 4 -35.11 30.42 20.25
CA SER A 4 -34.22 29.26 20.34
C SER A 4 -33.80 28.80 18.95
N ALA A 5 -32.49 28.80 18.69
CA ALA A 5 -31.91 28.13 17.54
C ALA A 5 -31.82 26.63 17.84
N ALA A 6 -32.53 25.82 17.05
CA ALA A 6 -32.41 24.37 17.11
C ALA A 6 -31.10 23.94 16.45
N LEU A 7 -30.16 23.46 17.26
CA LEU A 7 -28.94 22.80 16.83
C LEU A 7 -29.32 21.42 16.26
N CYS A 8 -29.23 21.25 14.95
CA CYS A 8 -29.43 19.96 14.30
C CYS A 8 -28.10 19.17 14.44
N LEU A 9 -27.97 18.39 15.52
CA LEU A 9 -26.95 17.35 15.60
C LEU A 9 -27.32 16.24 14.60
N GLY A 10 -26.66 16.23 13.46
CA GLY A 10 -26.63 15.05 12.60
C GLY A 10 -25.85 13.94 13.29
N LEU A 11 -26.55 13.00 13.91
CA LEU A 11 -25.97 11.71 14.27
C LEU A 11 -25.63 10.98 12.96
N CYS A 12 -24.36 10.97 12.56
CA CYS A 12 -23.85 9.90 11.70
C CYS A 12 -23.83 8.62 12.54
N ILE A 13 -24.86 7.79 12.38
CA ILE A 13 -24.83 6.42 12.87
C ILE A 13 -23.84 5.68 11.96
N ALA A 14 -22.58 5.59 12.38
CA ALA A 14 -21.66 4.60 11.85
C ALA A 14 -22.28 3.23 12.17
N GLY A 15 -22.83 2.58 11.15
CA GLY A 15 -23.34 1.22 11.28
C GLY A 15 -22.19 0.31 11.70
N LEU A 16 -22.29 -0.28 12.89
CA LEU A 16 -21.45 -1.40 13.26
C LEU A 16 -21.74 -2.55 12.29
N CYS A 17 -20.89 -2.74 11.29
CA CYS A 17 -20.76 -4.05 10.66
C CYS A 17 -19.99 -4.93 11.64
N SER A 18 -20.72 -5.51 12.60
CA SER A 18 -20.26 -6.71 13.29
C SER A 18 -20.20 -7.83 12.25
N GLY A 19 -19.00 -8.17 11.78
CA GLY A 19 -18.76 -9.25 10.82
C GLY A 19 -19.10 -10.61 11.41
N ALA A 20 -20.35 -11.02 11.25
CA ALA A 20 -20.78 -12.40 11.41
C ALA A 20 -21.48 -12.82 10.12
N GLY A 21 -20.81 -13.61 9.27
CA GLY A 21 -21.46 -14.39 8.21
C GLY A 21 -21.03 -14.18 6.75
N VAL A 22 -19.93 -13.48 6.46
CA VAL A 22 -19.36 -13.50 5.09
C VAL A 22 -18.21 -14.50 5.07
N GLU A 23 -18.41 -15.63 4.39
CA GLU A 23 -17.32 -16.60 4.17
C GLU A 23 -16.24 -15.97 3.26
N PRO A 24 -14.95 -16.14 3.58
CA PRO A 24 -13.86 -15.69 2.73
C PRO A 24 -13.96 -16.29 1.32
N ILE A 25 -13.71 -15.49 0.29
CA ILE A 25 -13.59 -16.02 -1.07
C ILE A 25 -12.23 -16.67 -1.23
N LYS A 26 -12.20 -17.94 -1.65
CA LYS A 26 -10.94 -18.62 -1.95
C LYS A 26 -10.38 -18.12 -3.27
N LEU A 27 -9.18 -17.56 -3.25
CA LEU A 27 -8.48 -17.12 -4.47
C LEU A 27 -7.60 -18.26 -4.99
N MET A 28 -7.55 -18.38 -6.32
CA MET A 28 -6.68 -19.33 -7.00
C MET A 28 -5.49 -18.58 -7.60
N PRO A 29 -4.24 -19.05 -7.39
CA PRO A 29 -3.07 -18.42 -8.00
C PRO A 29 -3.19 -18.37 -9.52
N VAL A 30 -2.87 -17.22 -10.11
CA VAL A 30 -2.78 -16.99 -11.55
C VAL A 30 -1.34 -16.91 -12.05
N GLY A 31 -0.38 -16.85 -11.14
CA GLY A 31 1.06 -16.76 -11.39
C GLY A 31 1.83 -17.01 -10.10
N HIS A 32 3.16 -17.06 -10.21
CA HIS A 32 4.08 -17.27 -9.10
C HIS A 32 5.42 -16.62 -9.44
N PHE A 33 6.09 -16.00 -8.46
CA PHE A 33 7.41 -15.41 -8.70
C PHE A 33 8.46 -16.49 -9.02
N ASP A 34 9.17 -16.34 -10.13
CA ASP A 34 10.17 -17.32 -10.56
C ASP A 34 11.61 -16.99 -10.15
N HIS A 35 11.84 -15.79 -9.63
CA HIS A 35 13.17 -15.36 -9.21
C HIS A 35 13.50 -15.89 -7.82
N PRO A 36 14.57 -16.68 -7.63
CA PRO A 36 14.89 -17.28 -6.32
C PRO A 36 15.25 -16.24 -5.25
N ALA A 37 15.71 -15.07 -5.68
CA ALA A 37 16.03 -13.96 -4.80
C ALA A 37 14.81 -13.08 -4.44
N LEU A 38 13.63 -13.34 -5.01
CA LEU A 38 12.35 -12.69 -4.68
C LEU A 38 11.51 -13.71 -3.93
N ASN A 39 11.61 -13.72 -2.61
CA ASN A 39 11.09 -14.78 -1.74
C ASN A 39 10.19 -14.27 -0.61
N GLU A 40 10.00 -12.96 -0.48
CA GLU A 40 9.18 -12.32 0.57
C GLU A 40 8.62 -11.00 0.02
N CYS A 41 7.75 -11.09 -1.00
CA CYS A 41 7.26 -9.90 -1.72
C CYS A 41 6.35 -9.03 -0.86
N SER A 42 6.83 -7.83 -0.51
CA SER A 42 6.09 -6.89 0.34
C SER A 42 5.35 -5.82 -0.49
N GLY A 43 5.92 -5.37 -1.62
CA GLY A 43 5.31 -4.36 -2.49
C GLY A 43 5.10 -4.80 -3.94
N ILE A 44 4.03 -4.30 -4.59
CA ILE A 44 3.79 -4.44 -6.04
C ILE A 44 3.14 -3.19 -6.64
N VAL A 45 3.62 -2.73 -7.79
CA VAL A 45 2.99 -1.62 -8.54
C VAL A 45 3.09 -1.82 -10.05
N PRO A 46 2.06 -1.50 -10.86
CA PRO A 46 2.17 -1.55 -12.31
C PRO A 46 3.18 -0.52 -12.82
N SER A 47 3.97 -0.95 -13.81
CA SER A 47 4.84 -0.07 -14.57
C SER A 47 4.07 1.07 -15.24
N PHE A 48 4.67 2.26 -15.30
CA PHE A 48 4.10 3.39 -16.04
C PHE A 48 4.51 3.38 -17.50
N LEU A 49 5.76 3.00 -17.78
CA LEU A 49 6.35 3.01 -19.11
C LEU A 49 6.19 1.69 -19.89
N TRP A 50 6.04 0.56 -19.20
CA TRP A 50 6.16 -0.77 -19.79
C TRP A 50 4.90 -1.60 -19.54
N GLU A 51 4.00 -1.64 -20.52
CA GLU A 51 2.74 -2.35 -20.38
C GLU A 51 2.93 -3.83 -20.00
N GLY A 52 2.23 -4.25 -18.94
CA GLY A 52 2.25 -5.63 -18.45
C GLY A 52 3.45 -5.98 -17.58
N VAL A 53 4.33 -5.02 -17.29
CA VAL A 53 5.39 -5.13 -16.27
C VAL A 53 4.89 -4.58 -14.95
N PHE A 54 5.29 -5.22 -13.85
CA PHE A 54 5.07 -4.79 -12.48
C PHE A 54 6.42 -4.70 -11.78
N TRP A 55 6.56 -3.74 -10.87
CA TRP A 55 7.71 -3.62 -10.00
C TRP A 55 7.36 -4.20 -8.64
N VAL A 56 8.22 -5.08 -8.14
CA VAL A 56 8.10 -5.68 -6.81
C VAL A 56 9.41 -5.57 -6.05
N HIS A 57 9.34 -5.71 -4.72
CA HIS A 57 10.52 -5.83 -3.86
C HIS A 57 10.23 -6.79 -2.72
N ASN A 58 11.31 -7.34 -2.13
CA ASN A 58 11.18 -8.08 -0.89
C ASN A 58 10.97 -7.13 0.30
N ASP A 59 10.51 -7.69 1.41
CA ASP A 59 10.51 -7.08 2.74
C ASP A 59 11.94 -6.85 3.29
N SER A 60 12.05 -6.54 4.58
CA SER A 60 13.25 -6.26 5.35
C SER A 60 14.35 -7.33 5.22
N GLY A 61 15.61 -6.90 5.37
CA GLY A 61 16.77 -7.80 5.43
C GLY A 61 17.32 -8.24 4.07
N ASP A 62 16.63 -7.96 2.96
CA ASP A 62 17.19 -8.09 1.60
C ASP A 62 18.13 -6.93 1.24
N GLU A 63 18.83 -7.04 0.10
CA GLU A 63 19.47 -5.90 -0.53
C GLU A 63 18.43 -4.83 -0.94
N ALA A 64 18.86 -3.56 -1.04
CA ALA A 64 18.03 -2.52 -1.62
C ALA A 64 17.91 -2.72 -3.14
N ARG A 65 16.89 -3.46 -3.58
CA ARG A 65 16.66 -3.81 -4.98
C ARG A 65 15.19 -3.97 -5.31
N ILE A 66 14.87 -3.79 -6.58
CA ILE A 66 13.53 -4.03 -7.13
C ILE A 66 13.61 -5.02 -8.28
N PHE A 67 12.53 -5.76 -8.50
CA PHE A 67 12.41 -6.74 -9.56
C PHE A 67 11.27 -6.36 -10.50
N PRO A 68 11.54 -6.24 -11.81
CA PRO A 68 10.49 -6.20 -12.81
C PRO A 68 9.98 -7.62 -13.09
N VAL A 69 8.67 -7.80 -13.04
CA VAL A 69 8.01 -9.07 -13.35
C VAL A 69 6.86 -8.88 -14.35
N ASP A 70 6.50 -9.91 -15.09
CA ASP A 70 5.29 -9.92 -15.90
C ASP A 70 4.03 -10.27 -15.06
N ARG A 71 2.86 -10.33 -15.68
CA ARG A 71 1.58 -10.69 -15.01
C ARG A 71 1.55 -12.09 -14.40
N LYS A 72 2.48 -12.96 -14.77
CA LYS A 72 2.61 -14.34 -14.28
C LYS A 72 3.68 -14.46 -13.20
N GLY A 73 4.39 -13.38 -12.88
CA GLY A 73 5.48 -13.37 -11.90
C GLY A 73 6.83 -13.72 -12.52
N HIS A 74 6.93 -13.84 -13.85
CA HIS A 74 8.21 -14.12 -14.48
C HIS A 74 9.08 -12.88 -14.54
N THR A 75 10.34 -13.04 -14.18
CA THR A 75 11.32 -11.95 -14.17
C THR A 75 11.54 -11.36 -15.56
N VAL A 76 11.44 -10.04 -15.68
CA VAL A 76 11.69 -9.29 -16.92
C VAL A 76 13.07 -8.63 -16.86
N GLN A 77 14.11 -9.36 -17.23
CA GLN A 77 15.50 -8.92 -17.10
C GLN A 77 16.20 -8.66 -18.44
N PRO A 78 17.39 -8.02 -18.43
CA PRO A 78 18.24 -7.94 -19.62
C PRO A 78 18.72 -9.32 -20.07
N GLU A 79 18.68 -9.60 -21.39
CA GLU A 79 19.12 -10.90 -21.94
C GLU A 79 20.61 -11.21 -21.66
N TRP A 80 21.43 -10.18 -21.50
CA TRP A 80 22.86 -10.31 -21.19
C TRP A 80 23.15 -10.58 -19.71
N ALA A 81 22.16 -10.41 -18.83
CA ALA A 81 22.31 -10.59 -17.39
C ALA A 81 22.08 -12.07 -17.03
N GLY A 82 23.17 -12.86 -17.01
CA GLY A 82 23.10 -14.29 -16.68
C GLY A 82 22.76 -14.57 -15.21
N ASP A 83 23.42 -13.87 -14.29
CA ASP A 83 23.16 -13.93 -12.84
C ASP A 83 22.48 -12.64 -12.40
N TYR A 84 21.23 -12.47 -12.85
CA TYR A 84 20.44 -11.30 -12.52
C TYR A 84 20.05 -11.34 -11.03
N GLN A 85 20.20 -10.20 -10.36
CA GLN A 85 19.97 -10.08 -8.92
C GLN A 85 18.96 -8.96 -8.62
N GLY A 86 18.09 -8.64 -9.56
CA GLY A 86 17.25 -7.44 -9.51
C GLY A 86 18.00 -6.17 -9.92
N ILE A 87 17.27 -5.06 -9.97
CA ILE A 87 17.83 -3.72 -10.18
C ILE A 87 18.18 -3.17 -8.80
N ARG A 88 19.48 -3.05 -8.51
CA ARG A 88 19.94 -2.57 -7.20
C ARG A 88 19.92 -1.05 -7.11
N LEU A 89 19.74 -0.55 -5.88
CA LEU A 89 19.74 0.85 -5.51
C LEU A 89 20.88 1.10 -4.49
N PRO A 90 22.14 1.23 -4.92
CA PRO A 90 23.29 1.24 -4.00
C PRO A 90 23.33 2.39 -2.98
N THR A 91 22.52 3.44 -3.21
CA THR A 91 22.41 4.60 -2.32
C THR A 91 21.14 4.58 -1.46
N ALA A 92 20.38 3.49 -1.51
CA ALA A 92 19.26 3.21 -0.61
C ALA A 92 19.64 2.05 0.32
N LEU A 93 18.94 1.96 1.44
CA LEU A 93 18.99 0.83 2.36
C LEU A 93 17.59 0.23 2.42
N ASN A 94 17.52 -1.10 2.51
CA ASN A 94 16.32 -1.83 2.88
C ASN A 94 16.41 -2.16 4.37
N ILE A 95 15.98 -1.21 5.22
CA ILE A 95 15.91 -1.44 6.66
C ILE A 95 14.61 -2.18 6.97
N ASP A 96 13.47 -1.71 6.43
CA ASP A 96 12.13 -2.29 6.59
C ASP A 96 11.25 -1.77 5.42
N TRP A 97 11.48 -2.27 4.20
CA TRP A 97 10.72 -1.89 3.00
C TRP A 97 9.38 -2.60 2.93
N GLU A 98 8.29 -1.85 3.00
CA GLU A 98 6.95 -2.43 3.18
C GLU A 98 6.04 -2.30 1.95
N ASP A 99 6.12 -1.19 1.21
CA ASP A 99 5.22 -0.99 0.07
C ASP A 99 5.85 -0.12 -1.02
N ILE A 100 5.33 -0.27 -2.24
CA ILE A 100 5.75 0.47 -3.42
C ILE A 100 4.55 1.10 -4.12
N GLY A 101 4.59 2.43 -4.23
CA GLY A 101 3.63 3.21 -5.00
C GLY A 101 4.25 3.84 -6.23
N ARG A 102 3.47 4.69 -6.90
CA ARG A 102 3.96 5.47 -8.03
C ARG A 102 3.32 6.84 -8.10
N ASP A 103 4.10 7.86 -8.41
CA ASP A 103 3.56 9.21 -8.65
C ASP A 103 3.00 9.38 -10.07
N ASN A 104 2.37 10.53 -10.32
CA ASN A 104 1.80 10.87 -11.62
C ASN A 104 2.85 11.10 -12.74
N MET A 105 4.14 11.17 -12.39
CA MET A 105 5.25 11.29 -13.33
C MET A 105 5.87 9.92 -13.65
N GLY A 106 5.37 8.84 -13.06
CA GLY A 106 5.89 7.50 -13.23
C GLY A 106 7.09 7.17 -12.32
N ASN A 107 7.46 8.03 -11.36
CA ASN A 107 8.50 7.67 -10.40
C ASN A 107 7.94 6.63 -9.43
N LEU A 108 8.74 5.61 -9.15
CA LEU A 108 8.47 4.63 -8.11
C LEU A 108 8.69 5.29 -6.75
N LEU A 109 7.79 4.99 -5.81
CA LEU A 109 7.84 5.44 -4.43
C LEU A 109 8.06 4.19 -3.59
N ILE A 110 9.24 4.01 -3.01
CA ILE A 110 9.56 2.82 -2.22
C ILE A 110 9.57 3.22 -0.74
N ALA A 111 8.71 2.60 0.06
CA ALA A 111 8.50 2.95 1.46
C ALA A 111 9.38 2.10 2.38
N ASP A 112 10.48 2.69 2.86
CA ASP A 112 11.26 2.16 3.99
C ASP A 112 10.67 2.70 5.29
N THR A 113 9.45 2.25 5.58
CA THR A 113 8.59 2.80 6.63
C THR A 113 8.12 1.78 7.65
N GLY A 114 8.50 0.51 7.47
CA GLY A 114 8.31 -0.53 8.46
C GLY A 114 8.96 -0.15 9.77
N ASN A 115 8.27 -0.44 10.86
CA ASN A 115 8.67 -0.09 12.20
C ASN A 115 7.98 -0.99 13.23
N ASN A 116 8.05 -2.30 13.02
CA ASN A 116 7.48 -3.35 13.88
C ASN A 116 7.71 -3.10 15.40
N ALA A 117 8.92 -2.68 15.78
CA ALA A 117 9.28 -2.38 17.17
C ALA A 117 8.87 -0.97 17.64
N ASN A 118 8.46 -0.10 16.72
CA ASN A 118 8.16 1.33 16.91
C ASN A 118 9.35 2.11 17.49
N LEU A 119 10.58 1.73 17.09
CA LEU A 119 11.85 2.29 17.57
C LEU A 119 12.53 3.21 16.55
N ARG A 120 12.18 3.09 15.26
CA ARG A 120 12.84 3.79 14.16
C ARG A 120 12.55 5.28 14.15
N ARG A 121 13.55 6.06 13.71
CA ARG A 121 13.52 7.52 13.55
C ARG A 121 14.00 7.98 12.17
N ASP A 122 14.26 7.02 11.32
CA ASP A 122 14.92 7.10 10.01
C ASP A 122 14.01 6.55 8.92
N LEU A 123 12.69 6.74 9.10
CA LEU A 123 11.70 6.35 8.10
C LEU A 123 11.86 7.24 6.86
N VAL A 124 11.85 6.63 5.68
CA VAL A 124 12.01 7.35 4.42
C VAL A 124 11.11 6.77 3.33
N VAL A 125 10.78 7.61 2.34
CA VAL A 125 10.30 7.14 1.04
C VAL A 125 11.35 7.50 -0.01
N TYR A 126 11.84 6.50 -0.74
CA TYR A 126 12.73 6.72 -1.88
C TYR A 126 11.90 7.03 -3.13
N VAL A 127 12.21 8.13 -3.81
CA VAL A 127 11.62 8.48 -5.10
C VAL A 127 12.58 8.09 -6.20
N VAL A 128 12.26 7.07 -6.97
CA VAL A 128 13.15 6.41 -7.92
C VAL A 128 12.60 6.57 -9.34
N PRO A 129 13.41 7.00 -10.31
CA PRO A 129 12.93 7.06 -11.69
C PRO A 129 12.71 5.63 -12.18
N GLU A 130 11.59 5.37 -12.85
CA GLU A 130 11.30 4.04 -13.37
C GLU A 130 12.41 3.58 -14.33
N PRO A 131 13.16 2.52 -14.00
CA PRO A 131 14.25 2.05 -14.83
C PRO A 131 13.74 1.26 -16.04
N ALA A 132 14.60 1.08 -17.06
CA ALA A 132 14.30 0.21 -18.19
C ALA A 132 14.53 -1.26 -17.78
N PRO A 133 13.49 -2.11 -17.65
CA PRO A 133 13.59 -3.42 -17.03
C PRO A 133 14.50 -4.40 -17.80
N ARG A 134 14.59 -4.23 -19.13
CA ARG A 134 15.41 -5.08 -20.01
C ARG A 134 16.82 -4.52 -20.27
N GLU A 135 17.20 -3.42 -19.62
CA GLU A 135 18.49 -2.76 -19.86
C GLU A 135 19.24 -2.42 -18.57
N ALA A 136 18.52 -2.11 -17.50
CA ALA A 136 19.11 -1.66 -16.25
C ALA A 136 19.33 -2.82 -15.26
N VAL A 137 20.45 -2.75 -14.54
CA VAL A 137 20.74 -3.57 -13.34
C VAL A 137 21.04 -2.70 -12.11
N LEU A 138 21.07 -1.38 -12.30
CA LEU A 138 21.27 -0.37 -11.28
C LEU A 138 20.33 0.80 -11.54
N THR A 139 19.80 1.37 -10.47
CA THR A 139 19.16 2.69 -10.47
C THR A 139 19.53 3.44 -9.19
N ARG A 140 19.05 4.66 -9.02
CA ARG A 140 19.24 5.44 -7.80
C ARG A 140 18.02 6.31 -7.52
N PRO A 141 17.69 6.56 -6.23
CA PRO A 141 16.70 7.56 -5.89
C PRO A 141 17.08 8.94 -6.46
N LEU A 142 16.11 9.63 -7.05
CA LEU A 142 16.19 11.07 -7.33
C LEU A 142 16.13 11.87 -6.03
N ARG A 143 15.33 11.38 -5.08
CA ARG A 143 15.12 11.99 -3.76
C ARG A 143 14.93 10.90 -2.71
N THR A 144 15.33 11.21 -1.49
CA THR A 144 14.98 10.44 -0.28
C THR A 144 14.19 11.38 0.62
N LEU A 145 12.92 11.04 0.85
CA LEU A 145 12.01 11.85 1.63
C LEU A 145 11.94 11.29 3.05
N ALA A 146 12.74 11.85 3.95
CA ALA A 146 12.66 11.48 5.37
C ALA A 146 11.38 12.01 6.01
N LEU A 147 10.75 11.18 6.84
CA LEU A 147 9.47 11.47 7.45
C LEU A 147 9.47 11.14 8.94
N ARG A 148 8.52 11.73 9.67
CA ARG A 148 8.25 11.37 11.07
C ARG A 148 6.78 11.55 11.42
N PHE A 149 6.30 10.71 12.34
CA PHE A 149 5.02 10.93 12.98
C PHE A 149 5.14 12.12 13.95
N PRO A 150 4.29 13.16 13.83
CA PRO A 150 4.34 14.31 14.73
C PRO A 150 3.94 13.94 16.17
N ASP A 151 3.20 12.86 16.36
CA ASP A 151 2.64 12.41 17.64
C ASP A 151 3.41 11.24 18.30
N GLN A 152 4.49 10.75 17.69
CA GLN A 152 5.37 9.75 18.30
C GLN A 152 6.44 10.42 19.17
N LEU A 153 6.13 10.61 20.46
CA LEU A 153 7.01 11.31 21.40
C LEU A 153 8.03 10.39 22.11
N SER A 154 7.86 9.07 22.04
CA SER A 154 8.79 8.09 22.62
C SER A 154 9.02 6.90 21.69
N PHE A 155 10.17 6.26 21.86
CA PHE A 155 10.67 5.17 21.03
C PHE A 155 11.19 4.05 21.97
N PRO A 156 10.37 3.04 22.31
CA PRO A 156 9.03 2.80 21.77
C PRO A 156 7.96 3.65 22.48
N PRO A 157 6.84 3.94 21.82
CA PRO A 157 5.66 4.52 22.42
C PRO A 157 4.89 3.50 23.26
N GLN A 158 4.03 3.99 24.17
CA GLN A 158 3.14 3.12 24.93
C GLN A 158 2.16 2.38 24.02
N GLN A 159 1.63 3.07 23.00
CA GLN A 159 0.82 2.49 21.95
C GLN A 159 1.66 2.30 20.69
N LYS A 160 1.79 1.06 20.22
CA LYS A 160 2.65 0.69 19.08
C LYS A 160 1.91 0.79 17.76
N ASN A 161 1.59 2.02 17.35
CA ASN A 161 0.76 2.33 16.19
C ASN A 161 1.48 3.21 15.15
N PHE A 162 2.82 3.24 15.19
CA PHE A 162 3.71 4.07 14.35
C PHE A 162 4.58 3.21 13.43
N ASP A 163 3.91 2.25 12.82
CA ASP A 163 4.38 1.26 11.87
C ASP A 163 3.56 1.45 10.61
N CYS A 164 4.19 1.68 9.46
CA CYS A 164 3.50 2.03 8.21
C CYS A 164 3.87 1.06 7.12
N GLU A 165 2.85 0.36 6.62
CA GLU A 165 3.02 -0.73 5.67
C GLU A 165 2.19 -0.54 4.41
N ALA A 166 1.73 0.68 4.14
CA ALA A 166 0.95 0.92 2.93
C ALA A 166 1.11 2.38 2.47
N ILE A 167 1.42 2.58 1.19
CA ILE A 167 1.58 3.90 0.61
C ILE A 167 0.86 4.05 -0.73
N PHE A 168 0.39 5.26 -1.04
CA PHE A 168 -0.15 5.58 -2.36
C PHE A 168 0.01 7.05 -2.69
N TRP A 169 0.03 7.40 -3.98
CA TRP A 169 0.09 8.79 -4.43
C TRP A 169 -1.31 9.31 -4.77
N ALA A 170 -1.72 10.39 -4.11
CA ALA A 170 -2.98 11.06 -4.41
C ALA A 170 -2.89 12.55 -4.09
N ASP A 171 -3.66 13.37 -4.80
CA ASP A 171 -3.79 14.80 -4.53
C ASP A 171 -2.45 15.57 -4.40
N GLY A 172 -1.44 15.12 -5.17
CA GLY A 172 -0.12 15.74 -5.19
C GLY A 172 0.79 15.38 -4.02
N ALA A 173 0.43 14.37 -3.21
CA ALA A 173 1.16 13.96 -2.01
C ALA A 173 1.20 12.44 -1.86
N ILE A 174 2.17 11.98 -1.06
CA ILE A 174 2.25 10.58 -0.64
C ILE A 174 1.31 10.40 0.56
N HIS A 175 0.50 9.37 0.54
CA HIS A 175 -0.35 8.98 1.66
C HIS A 175 0.17 7.68 2.26
N LEU A 176 0.00 7.55 3.57
CA LEU A 176 0.57 6.47 4.37
C LEU A 176 -0.50 5.91 5.31
N LEU A 177 -0.62 4.60 5.39
CA LEU A 177 -1.54 3.90 6.29
C LEU A 177 -0.75 3.08 7.32
N THR A 178 -1.09 3.25 8.59
CA THR A 178 -0.41 2.54 9.67
C THR A 178 -0.96 1.13 9.89
N LYS A 179 -0.08 0.20 10.23
CA LYS A 179 -0.40 -1.11 10.76
C LYS A 179 -0.33 -1.06 12.27
N HIS A 180 -1.46 -0.87 12.94
CA HIS A 180 -1.47 -0.80 14.39
C HIS A 180 -1.09 -2.15 15.01
N ARG A 181 -0.37 -2.13 16.13
CA ARG A 181 -0.08 -3.35 16.92
C ARG A 181 -0.84 -3.37 18.24
N SER A 182 -1.23 -2.21 18.76
CA SER A 182 -1.98 -2.09 20.02
C SER A 182 -3.50 -2.30 19.86
N ASP A 183 -4.02 -2.12 18.64
CA ASP A 183 -5.43 -2.28 18.30
C ASP A 183 -5.54 -2.78 16.83
N SER A 184 -6.75 -2.73 16.28
CA SER A 184 -7.09 -3.15 14.90
C SER A 184 -7.57 -1.98 14.04
N ASP A 185 -7.17 -0.76 14.38
CA ASP A 185 -7.43 0.43 13.59
C ASP A 185 -6.26 0.68 12.61
N THR A 186 -6.46 1.62 11.71
CA THR A 186 -5.40 2.22 10.90
C THR A 186 -5.55 3.74 10.93
N ARG A 187 -4.44 4.46 10.79
CA ARG A 187 -4.42 5.92 10.62
C ARG A 187 -3.90 6.25 9.24
N LEU A 188 -4.59 7.17 8.58
CA LEU A 188 -4.19 7.76 7.34
C LEU A 188 -3.41 9.05 7.61
N TYR A 189 -2.21 9.12 7.07
CA TYR A 189 -1.35 10.28 7.09
C TYR A 189 -1.04 10.75 5.66
N ARG A 190 -0.65 12.02 5.56
CA ARG A 190 -0.20 12.68 4.33
C ARG A 190 1.23 13.19 4.50
N LEU A 191 2.06 12.92 3.52
CA LEU A 191 3.41 13.43 3.34
C LEU A 191 3.45 14.31 2.10
N ASP A 192 3.50 15.63 2.32
CA ASP A 192 3.77 16.59 1.26
C ASP A 192 5.27 16.59 0.92
N PRO A 193 5.67 16.32 -0.34
CA PRO A 193 7.08 16.28 -0.72
C PRO A 193 7.64 17.69 -0.87
N LEU A 194 7.73 18.41 0.25
CA LEU A 194 8.19 19.79 0.31
C LEU A 194 9.71 19.86 0.10
N PRO A 195 10.21 20.75 -0.77
CA PRO A 195 11.63 21.04 -0.84
C PRO A 195 12.09 21.65 0.50
N ASP A 196 13.36 21.46 0.83
CA ASP A 196 14.07 22.16 1.92
C ASP A 196 13.80 21.69 3.37
N LEU A 197 13.20 20.52 3.58
CA LEU A 197 13.13 19.87 4.90
C LEU A 197 14.03 18.64 4.99
N ASP A 198 14.86 18.59 6.04
CA ASP A 198 15.66 17.39 6.36
C ASP A 198 14.79 16.20 6.77
N CYS A 199 13.64 16.47 7.39
CA CYS A 199 12.66 15.47 7.83
C CYS A 199 11.27 16.11 7.90
N THR A 200 10.34 15.56 7.12
CA THR A 200 8.99 16.12 6.96
C THR A 200 8.03 15.51 7.98
N PRO A 201 7.37 16.31 8.84
CA PRO A 201 6.33 15.80 9.71
C PRO A 201 5.09 15.42 8.90
N LEU A 202 4.55 14.23 9.16
CA LEU A 202 3.31 13.78 8.55
C LEU A 202 2.11 14.61 9.02
N SER A 203 1.15 14.84 8.13
CA SER A 203 -0.15 15.42 8.47
C SER A 203 -1.18 14.31 8.72
N TYR A 204 -1.78 14.27 9.90
CA TYR A 204 -2.84 13.30 10.21
C TYR A 204 -4.14 13.66 9.47
N ILE A 205 -4.72 12.69 8.77
CA ILE A 205 -5.95 12.87 7.98
C ILE A 205 -7.16 12.23 8.67
N GLY A 206 -7.01 11.04 9.25
CA GLY A 206 -8.09 10.33 9.91
C GLY A 206 -7.71 8.93 10.35
N SER A 207 -8.64 8.22 10.99
CA SER A 207 -8.48 6.84 11.41
C SER A 207 -9.70 6.03 11.00
N PHE A 208 -9.49 4.73 10.83
CA PHE A 208 -10.54 3.80 10.46
C PHE A 208 -10.37 2.47 11.22
N PRO A 209 -11.44 1.90 11.80
CA PRO A 209 -11.39 0.58 12.41
C PRO A 209 -11.37 -0.49 11.32
N ILE A 210 -10.19 -0.73 10.74
CA ILE A 210 -10.00 -1.65 9.60
C ILE A 210 -10.24 -3.12 10.00
N GLN A 211 -10.27 -3.42 11.30
CA GLN A 211 -10.51 -4.75 11.86
C GLN A 211 -9.48 -5.80 11.40
N GLY A 212 -8.25 -5.35 11.12
CA GLY A 212 -7.16 -6.19 10.64
C GLY A 212 -5.81 -5.46 10.72
N LYS A 213 -4.78 -6.05 10.11
CA LYS A 213 -3.46 -5.43 9.96
C LYS A 213 -3.30 -5.01 8.52
N VAL A 214 -3.17 -3.71 8.27
CA VAL A 214 -2.91 -3.18 6.92
C VAL A 214 -1.53 -3.68 6.45
N THR A 215 -1.44 -4.11 5.19
CA THR A 215 -0.21 -4.63 4.58
C THR A 215 0.14 -3.99 3.24
N ALA A 216 -0.83 -3.41 2.52
CA ALA A 216 -0.58 -2.60 1.33
C ALA A 216 -1.79 -1.73 0.97
N ALA A 217 -1.58 -0.74 0.10
CA ALA A 217 -2.68 0.02 -0.49
C ALA A 217 -2.34 0.48 -1.91
N ASP A 218 -3.39 0.67 -2.73
CA ASP A 218 -3.23 1.33 -4.02
C ASP A 218 -4.47 2.16 -4.35
N ILE A 219 -4.34 3.07 -5.31
CA ILE A 219 -5.41 3.97 -5.70
C ILE A 219 -5.64 3.95 -7.21
N SER A 220 -6.92 3.92 -7.57
CA SER A 220 -7.36 4.03 -8.97
C SER A 220 -6.83 5.32 -9.62
N LEU A 221 -6.62 5.27 -10.93
CA LEU A 221 -6.05 6.38 -11.71
C LEU A 221 -6.84 7.69 -11.62
N ASP A 222 -8.16 7.62 -11.44
CA ASP A 222 -9.00 8.82 -11.27
C ASP A 222 -9.00 9.36 -9.82
N GLY A 223 -8.30 8.66 -8.93
CA GLY A 223 -8.13 9.00 -7.53
C GLY A 223 -9.36 8.74 -6.67
N LYS A 224 -10.40 8.02 -7.14
CA LYS A 224 -11.68 7.92 -6.41
C LYS A 224 -11.86 6.65 -5.61
N LEU A 225 -11.25 5.55 -6.02
CA LEU A 225 -11.28 4.27 -5.31
C LEU A 225 -9.90 3.98 -4.72
N LEU A 226 -9.83 3.98 -3.39
CA LEU A 226 -8.70 3.47 -2.62
C LEU A 226 -8.97 2.00 -2.28
N VAL A 227 -7.99 1.14 -2.45
CA VAL A 227 -7.99 -0.23 -1.93
C VAL A 227 -6.94 -0.34 -0.82
N VAL A 228 -7.29 -1.05 0.25
CA VAL A 228 -6.42 -1.31 1.40
C VAL A 228 -6.48 -2.80 1.67
N LEU A 229 -5.32 -3.44 1.62
CA LEU A 229 -5.15 -4.86 1.91
C LEU A 229 -4.87 -5.03 3.40
N THR A 230 -5.51 -6.04 4.00
CA THR A 230 -5.00 -6.72 5.20
C THR A 230 -4.55 -8.11 4.80
N TYR A 231 -3.87 -8.85 5.69
CA TYR A 231 -3.42 -10.22 5.44
C TYR A 231 -4.44 -11.13 4.73
N ASP A 232 -5.73 -10.94 5.01
CA ASP A 232 -6.84 -11.79 4.61
C ASP A 232 -8.08 -11.02 4.12
N SER A 233 -7.97 -9.72 3.83
CA SER A 233 -9.14 -8.97 3.33
C SER A 233 -8.81 -7.76 2.48
N ILE A 234 -9.69 -7.47 1.52
CA ILE A 234 -9.64 -6.28 0.68
C ILE A 234 -10.69 -5.30 1.19
N ASN A 235 -10.23 -4.14 1.62
CA ASN A 235 -11.08 -3.01 2.00
C ASN A 235 -11.07 -1.98 0.88
N THR A 236 -12.21 -1.37 0.60
CA THR A 236 -12.28 -0.31 -0.42
C THR A 236 -12.97 0.92 0.13
N PHE A 237 -12.51 2.08 -0.33
CA PHE A 237 -13.03 3.38 0.09
C PHE A 237 -13.22 4.26 -1.14
N GLU A 238 -14.47 4.62 -1.43
CA GLU A 238 -14.84 5.50 -2.55
C GLU A 238 -14.97 6.95 -2.07
N ARG A 239 -14.41 7.90 -2.82
CA ARG A 239 -14.69 9.33 -2.65
C ARG A 239 -15.26 9.97 -3.90
N SER A 240 -16.07 11.01 -3.73
CA SER A 240 -16.71 11.69 -4.86
C SER A 240 -15.79 12.71 -5.53
N THR A 241 -14.96 13.40 -4.73
CA THR A 241 -14.04 14.43 -5.23
C THR A 241 -12.62 14.27 -4.66
N PRO A 242 -11.57 14.51 -5.45
CA PRO A 242 -10.20 14.64 -4.96
C PRO A 242 -10.11 15.60 -3.76
N GLY A 243 -9.24 15.29 -2.79
CA GLY A 243 -9.10 16.03 -1.53
C GLY A 243 -10.10 15.67 -0.43
N GLN A 244 -11.16 14.88 -0.72
CA GLN A 244 -12.00 14.30 0.33
C GLN A 244 -11.26 13.15 1.04
N ASN A 245 -11.46 13.06 2.36
CA ASN A 245 -10.99 11.93 3.15
C ASN A 245 -11.72 10.64 2.72
N TRP A 246 -10.98 9.61 2.33
CA TRP A 246 -11.52 8.33 1.89
C TRP A 246 -12.39 7.63 2.95
N PHE A 247 -12.07 7.78 4.23
CA PHE A 247 -12.78 7.11 5.33
C PHE A 247 -14.18 7.66 5.63
N THR A 248 -14.61 8.73 4.94
CA THR A 248 -15.98 9.25 5.06
C THR A 248 -16.89 8.80 3.92
N GLY A 249 -16.32 8.13 2.92
CA GLY A 249 -17.01 7.69 1.73
C GLY A 249 -17.62 6.30 1.86
N ARG A 250 -18.06 5.76 0.71
CA ARG A 250 -18.63 4.40 0.67
C ARG A 250 -17.52 3.39 0.91
N GLN A 251 -17.73 2.47 1.85
CA GLN A 251 -16.79 1.41 2.16
C GLN A 251 -17.32 0.04 1.71
N ARG A 252 -16.42 -0.80 1.22
CA ARG A 252 -16.68 -2.26 1.08
C ARG A 252 -15.58 -3.06 1.76
N TRP A 253 -15.90 -4.30 2.10
CA TRP A 253 -14.99 -5.26 2.71
C TRP A 253 -15.23 -6.64 2.07
N LEU A 254 -14.15 -7.28 1.65
CA LEU A 254 -14.15 -8.59 1.02
C LEU A 254 -13.09 -9.48 1.70
N PRO A 255 -13.50 -10.42 2.58
CA PRO A 255 -12.58 -11.41 3.12
C PRO A 255 -12.12 -12.38 2.02
N ILE A 256 -10.84 -12.73 2.02
CA ILE A 256 -10.19 -13.60 1.03
C ILE A 256 -9.40 -14.71 1.73
N ASP A 257 -9.31 -15.87 1.09
CA ASP A 257 -8.44 -16.99 1.49
C ASP A 257 -7.39 -17.19 0.39
N ALA A 258 -6.17 -16.71 0.65
CA ALA A 258 -5.07 -16.63 -0.30
C ALA A 258 -3.68 -16.67 0.36
N GLY A 259 -3.57 -17.19 1.59
CA GLY A 259 -2.34 -17.06 2.40
C GLY A 259 -2.18 -15.64 2.97
N GLN A 260 -1.01 -15.36 3.57
CA GLN A 260 -0.69 -14.03 4.11
C GLN A 260 -0.40 -13.06 2.95
N CYS A 261 -1.39 -12.25 2.60
CA CYS A 261 -1.26 -11.29 1.50
C CYS A 261 -0.58 -10.00 1.97
N GLU A 262 0.47 -9.60 1.24
CA GLU A 262 1.26 -8.42 1.60
C GLU A 262 1.26 -7.33 0.53
N ALA A 263 1.12 -7.68 -0.75
CA ALA A 263 1.17 -6.67 -1.81
C ALA A 263 -0.16 -6.57 -2.59
N ILE A 264 -0.65 -5.36 -2.90
CA ILE A 264 -1.81 -5.13 -3.77
C ILE A 264 -1.59 -3.98 -4.75
N CYS A 265 -2.07 -4.12 -5.98
CA CYS A 265 -2.18 -2.99 -6.91
C CYS A 265 -3.35 -3.14 -7.89
N PHE A 266 -3.72 -2.04 -8.55
CA PHE A 266 -4.62 -2.07 -9.69
C PHE A 266 -3.93 -2.65 -10.95
N ASP A 267 -4.54 -3.65 -11.57
CA ASP A 267 -4.23 -4.11 -12.94
C ASP A 267 -5.48 -3.93 -13.79
N ARG A 268 -5.60 -2.74 -14.39
CA ARG A 268 -6.75 -2.33 -15.22
C ARG A 268 -8.07 -2.39 -14.44
N ASP A 269 -8.95 -3.33 -14.77
CA ASP A 269 -10.27 -3.56 -14.17
C ASP A 269 -10.26 -4.67 -13.11
N ALA A 270 -9.08 -5.02 -12.60
CA ALA A 270 -8.86 -5.97 -11.53
C ALA A 270 -7.84 -5.47 -10.51
N LEU A 271 -7.75 -6.18 -9.39
CA LEU A 271 -6.71 -6.05 -8.37
C LEU A 271 -5.77 -7.24 -8.48
N ARG A 272 -4.47 -6.97 -8.48
CA ARG A 272 -3.42 -7.98 -8.39
C ARG A 272 -2.89 -8.01 -6.97
N ILE A 273 -2.79 -9.21 -6.41
CA ILE A 273 -2.36 -9.44 -5.03
C ILE A 273 -1.19 -10.41 -5.03
N ALA A 274 -0.22 -10.23 -4.13
CA ALA A 274 0.84 -11.20 -3.85
C ALA A 274 0.84 -11.60 -2.37
N ASN A 275 1.22 -12.84 -2.08
CA ASN A 275 1.37 -13.35 -0.72
C ASN A 275 2.83 -13.72 -0.38
N GLU A 276 3.09 -14.04 0.89
CA GLU A 276 4.41 -14.47 1.40
C GLU A 276 4.93 -15.74 0.69
N GLU A 277 4.06 -16.61 0.18
CA GLU A 277 4.46 -17.79 -0.58
C GLU A 277 4.91 -17.48 -2.02
N GLY A 278 4.78 -16.23 -2.48
CA GLY A 278 5.14 -15.78 -3.82
C GLY A 278 4.10 -16.05 -4.90
N ASP A 279 2.88 -16.45 -4.51
CA ASP A 279 1.76 -16.63 -5.43
C ASP A 279 1.13 -15.27 -5.79
N LEU A 280 0.69 -15.17 -7.04
CA LEU A 280 -0.03 -14.01 -7.56
C LEU A 280 -1.51 -14.33 -7.76
N PHE A 281 -2.38 -13.46 -7.30
CA PHE A 281 -3.83 -13.57 -7.46
C PHE A 281 -4.38 -12.40 -8.29
N LEU A 282 -5.56 -12.60 -8.86
CA LEU A 282 -6.28 -11.56 -9.60
C LEU A 282 -7.74 -11.54 -9.17
N VAL A 283 -8.22 -10.39 -8.73
CA VAL A 283 -9.60 -10.18 -8.29
C VAL A 283 -10.24 -9.11 -9.17
N PRO A 284 -11.16 -9.45 -10.08
CA PRO A 284 -11.89 -8.46 -10.88
C PRO A 284 -12.60 -7.43 -9.99
N LEU A 285 -12.61 -6.15 -10.36
CA LEU A 285 -13.29 -5.11 -9.59
C LEU A 285 -14.80 -5.37 -9.45
N SER A 286 -15.39 -6.12 -10.38
CA SER A 286 -16.78 -6.58 -10.31
C SER A 286 -17.06 -7.53 -9.15
N GLU A 287 -16.03 -8.18 -8.59
CA GLU A 287 -16.16 -9.04 -7.41
C GLU A 287 -16.13 -8.26 -6.09
N LEU A 288 -15.77 -6.97 -6.11
CA LEU A 288 -15.82 -6.10 -4.93
C LEU A 288 -17.29 -5.79 -4.58
N ARG A 289 -17.87 -6.66 -3.76
CA ARG A 289 -19.29 -6.60 -3.34
C ARG A 289 -19.55 -5.54 -2.30
N GLU A 290 -20.78 -5.03 -2.29
CA GLU A 290 -21.30 -4.28 -1.15
C GLU A 290 -21.35 -5.16 0.12
N PRO A 291 -21.11 -4.59 1.31
CA PRO A 291 -21.35 -5.32 2.56
C PRO A 291 -22.78 -5.89 2.58
N GLY A 292 -22.91 -7.22 2.63
CA GLY A 292 -24.20 -7.91 2.70
C GLY A 292 -24.87 -8.29 1.37
N ALA A 293 -24.22 -8.10 0.21
CA ALA A 293 -24.74 -8.63 -1.06
C ALA A 293 -24.42 -10.13 -1.22
N SER A 294 -25.46 -10.97 -1.31
CA SER A 294 -25.31 -12.39 -1.66
C SER A 294 -24.76 -12.54 -3.07
N ALA A 295 -24.08 -13.65 -3.34
CA ALA A 295 -23.62 -13.98 -4.68
C ALA A 295 -24.81 -13.98 -5.67
N PRO A 296 -24.62 -13.52 -6.93
CA PRO A 296 -25.60 -13.81 -7.97
C PRO A 296 -25.71 -15.32 -8.14
N GLU A 297 -26.95 -15.83 -8.22
CA GLU A 297 -27.28 -17.22 -8.52
C GLU A 297 -26.73 -17.68 -9.88
#